data_AF-A0A0P8BUL5-F1
#
_entry.id   AF-A0A0P8BUL5-F1
#
_cell.length_a   1.000
_cell.length_b   1.000
_cell.length_c   1.000
_cell.angle_alpha   90.00
_cell.angle_beta   90.00
_cell.angle_gamma   90.00
#
_symmetry.space_group_name_H-M   'P 1'
#
loop_
_entity.id
_entity.type
_entity.pdbx_description
1 polymer ?
#
loop_
_entity_poly.entity_id
_entity_poly.type
_entity_poly.pdbx_seq_one_letter_code
_entity_poly.pdbx_strand_id
1 'polypeptide(L)'
;CIDQLSAALCHLAQREVPSAYRYDDQNQLRVIAKPVTFADITNTAFNQIRQYGRTSVAVMMRLLEAIAVIAPCTHIKADRAALLHHANMIEHSSQKGITEESDRKDVRERYLSAIKAIGQV
;
A
#
# COMPACT_ATOMS: atom_id res chain seq x y z
N CYS A 1 -1.06 2.27 -14.77
CA CYS A 1 0.27 1.93 -14.18
C CYS A 1 0.16 1.70 -12.67
N ILE A 2 -0.44 2.62 -11.90
CA ILE A 2 -0.80 2.39 -10.48
C ILE A 2 -1.78 1.22 -10.34
N ASP A 3 -2.70 1.03 -11.28
CA ASP A 3 -3.65 -0.10 -11.26
C ASP A 3 -2.97 -1.47 -11.45
N GLN A 4 -1.87 -1.52 -12.22
CA GLN A 4 -1.10 -2.75 -12.37
C GLN A 4 -0.30 -3.05 -11.08
N LEU A 5 0.22 -1.99 -10.45
CA LEU A 5 0.87 -2.10 -9.14
C LEU A 5 -0.12 -2.58 -8.07
N SER A 6 -1.35 -2.09 -8.06
CA SER A 6 -2.35 -2.54 -7.10
C SER A 6 -2.71 -4.01 -7.31
N ALA A 7 -2.89 -4.46 -8.56
CA ALA A 7 -3.10 -5.88 -8.87
C ALA A 7 -1.94 -6.76 -8.38
N ALA A 8 -0.68 -6.33 -8.56
CA ALA A 8 0.48 -7.06 -8.07
C ALA A 8 0.54 -7.12 -6.53
N LEU A 9 0.19 -6.02 -5.85
CA LEU A 9 0.11 -5.98 -4.38
C LEU A 9 -1.06 -6.81 -3.83
N CYS A 10 -2.21 -6.85 -4.51
CA CYS A 10 -3.30 -7.76 -4.18
C CYS A 10 -2.82 -9.21 -4.19
N HIS A 11 -2.11 -9.62 -5.25
CA HIS A 11 -1.57 -10.97 -5.34
C HIS A 11 -0.52 -11.24 -4.25
N LEU A 12 0.33 -10.26 -3.95
CA LEU A 12 1.32 -10.38 -2.87
C LEU A 12 0.68 -10.53 -1.49
N ALA A 13 -0.37 -9.77 -1.19
CA ALA A 13 -1.08 -9.80 0.10
C ALA A 13 -1.71 -11.16 0.41
N GLN A 14 -1.99 -11.96 -0.62
CA GLN A 14 -2.56 -13.29 -0.49
C GLN A 14 -1.50 -14.40 -0.34
N ARG A 15 -0.20 -14.08 -0.48
CA ARG A 15 0.89 -15.06 -0.38
C ARG A 15 1.49 -15.06 1.02
N GLU A 16 1.88 -16.25 1.46
CA GLU A 16 2.69 -16.39 2.65
C GLU A 16 4.11 -15.88 2.41
N VAL A 17 4.60 -15.06 3.34
CA VAL A 17 5.99 -14.65 3.35
C VAL A 17 6.83 -15.89 3.65
N PRO A 18 7.76 -16.29 2.76
CA PRO A 18 8.51 -17.51 2.98
C PRO A 18 9.42 -17.40 4.21
N SER A 19 9.75 -18.54 4.81
CA SER A 19 10.71 -18.63 5.90
C SER A 19 12.04 -17.96 5.54
N ALA A 20 12.66 -17.33 6.55
CA ALA A 20 14.02 -16.81 6.46
C ALA A 20 15.04 -17.93 6.19
N TYR A 21 14.73 -19.15 6.62
CA TYR A 21 15.61 -20.31 6.52
C TYR A 21 15.31 -21.08 5.23
N ARG A 22 16.33 -21.27 4.39
CA ARG A 22 16.25 -22.07 3.15
C ARG A 22 17.13 -23.29 3.27
N TYR A 23 16.53 -24.44 3.01
CA TYR A 23 17.16 -25.75 3.11
C TYR A 23 17.37 -26.32 1.71
N ASP A 24 18.33 -27.22 1.58
CA ASP A 24 18.51 -28.04 0.38
C ASP A 24 17.64 -29.32 0.40
N ASP A 25 17.81 -30.16 -0.62
CA ASP A 25 17.09 -31.43 -0.76
C ASP A 25 17.41 -32.45 0.34
N GLN A 26 18.50 -32.24 1.10
CA GLN A 26 18.89 -33.05 2.26
C GLN A 26 18.51 -32.38 3.60
N ASN A 27 17.63 -31.37 3.57
CA ASN A 27 17.13 -30.62 4.71
C ASN A 27 18.24 -29.95 5.55
N GLN A 28 19.36 -29.59 4.91
CA GLN A 28 20.45 -28.84 5.55
C GLN A 28 20.27 -27.34 5.33
N LEU A 29 20.40 -26.54 6.39
CA LEU A 29 20.29 -25.08 6.29
C LEU A 29 21.42 -24.53 5.40
N ARG A 30 21.07 -23.86 4.31
CA ARG A 30 22.04 -23.28 3.36
C ARG A 30 22.05 -21.76 3.36
N VAL A 31 20.87 -21.14 3.48
CA VAL A 31 20.73 -19.68 3.40
C VAL A 31 19.81 -19.17 4.50
N ILE A 32 20.24 -18.09 5.16
CA ILE A 32 19.42 -17.27 6.04
C ILE A 32 19.14 -15.96 5.29
N ALA A 33 17.96 -15.85 4.70
CA ALA A 33 17.52 -14.67 3.94
C ALA A 33 16.60 -13.80 4.81
N LYS A 34 16.80 -12.48 4.79
CA LYS A 34 15.85 -11.55 5.42
C LYS A 34 14.52 -11.59 4.67
N PRO A 35 13.39 -11.96 5.31
CA PRO A 35 12.10 -11.94 4.65
C PRO A 35 11.72 -10.51 4.25
N VAL A 36 11.14 -10.37 3.06
CA VAL A 36 10.58 -9.10 2.59
C VAL A 36 9.08 -9.16 2.81
N THR A 37 8.55 -8.23 3.60
CA THR A 37 7.13 -8.22 3.95
C THR A 37 6.30 -7.45 2.93
N PHE A 38 4.98 -7.68 2.94
CA PHE A 38 4.03 -6.85 2.20
C PHE A 38 4.18 -5.36 2.56
N ALA A 39 4.37 -5.05 3.84
CA ALA A 39 4.59 -3.69 4.31
C ALA A 39 5.85 -3.05 3.70
N ASP A 40 6.96 -3.79 3.61
CA ASP A 40 8.21 -3.30 3.00
C ASP A 40 8.03 -2.95 1.53
N ILE A 41 7.32 -3.81 0.78
CA ILE A 41 7.07 -3.62 -0.65
C ILE A 41 6.11 -2.45 -0.85
N THR A 42 5.03 -2.38 -0.05
CA THR A 42 4.06 -1.28 -0.11
C THR A 42 4.72 0.05 0.22
N ASN A 43 5.56 0.10 1.26
CA ASN A 43 6.36 1.27 1.63
C ASN A 43 7.23 1.75 0.46
N THR A 44 7.95 0.84 -0.16
CA THR A 44 8.86 1.16 -1.27
C THR A 44 8.08 1.70 -2.47
N ALA A 45 6.97 1.05 -2.83
CA ALA A 45 6.18 1.41 -4.00
C ALA A 45 5.43 2.75 -3.82
N PHE A 46 4.81 2.97 -2.66
CA PHE A 46 3.95 4.13 -2.45
C PHE A 46 4.72 5.41 -2.10
N ASN A 47 5.83 5.31 -1.36
CA ASN A 47 6.53 6.50 -0.87
C ASN A 47 7.04 7.40 -2.00
N GLN A 48 7.71 6.83 -3.01
CA GLN A 48 8.24 7.62 -4.11
C GLN A 48 7.11 8.26 -4.94
N ILE A 49 6.07 7.49 -5.28
CA ILE A 49 4.93 7.99 -6.06
C ILE A 49 4.23 9.13 -5.29
N ARG A 50 3.99 8.96 -3.98
CA ARG A 50 3.40 10.01 -3.14
C ARG A 50 4.28 11.27 -3.09
N GLN A 51 5.59 11.11 -2.88
CA GLN A 51 6.52 12.22 -2.74
C GLN A 51 6.61 13.06 -4.02
N TYR A 52 6.74 12.42 -5.18
CA TYR A 52 6.77 13.12 -6.47
C TYR A 52 5.38 13.63 -6.89
N GLY A 53 4.32 12.89 -6.58
CA GLY A 53 2.94 13.21 -6.92
C GLY A 53 2.27 14.21 -5.98
N ARG A 54 3.00 14.83 -5.03
CA ARG A 54 2.41 15.63 -3.93
C ARG A 54 1.46 16.75 -4.33
N THR A 55 1.64 17.33 -5.51
CA THR A 55 0.81 18.40 -6.06
C THR A 55 -0.13 17.90 -7.18
N SER A 56 -0.09 16.61 -7.49
CA SER A 56 -0.94 16.00 -8.51
C SER A 56 -2.16 15.35 -7.87
N VAL A 57 -3.29 16.03 -8.00
CA VAL A 57 -4.60 15.58 -7.49
C VAL A 57 -4.91 14.17 -8.00
N ALA A 58 -4.78 13.95 -9.31
CA ALA A 58 -5.05 12.67 -9.95
C ALA A 58 -4.18 11.52 -9.41
N VAL A 59 -2.89 11.76 -9.16
CA VAL A 59 -1.99 10.72 -8.61
C VAL A 59 -2.38 10.38 -7.17
N MET A 60 -2.69 11.39 -6.35
CA MET A 60 -3.13 11.15 -4.96
C MET A 60 -4.42 10.36 -4.89
N MET A 61 -5.40 10.73 -5.71
CA MET A 61 -6.66 10.00 -5.85
C MET A 61 -6.43 8.55 -6.27
N ARG A 62 -5.59 8.31 -7.29
CA ARG A 62 -5.28 6.96 -7.77
C ARG A 62 -4.55 6.10 -6.73
N LEU A 63 -3.65 6.68 -5.93
CA LEU A 63 -3.01 5.95 -4.83
C LEU A 63 -4.01 5.51 -3.76
N LEU A 64 -4.98 6.37 -3.41
CA LEU A 64 -6.02 6.04 -2.42
C LEU A 64 -6.98 4.97 -2.95
N GLU A 65 -7.35 5.04 -4.22
CA GLU A 65 -8.18 4.02 -4.84
C GLU A 65 -7.45 2.68 -4.97
N ALA A 66 -6.14 2.70 -5.28
CA ALA A 66 -5.31 1.50 -5.22
C ALA A 66 -5.34 0.86 -3.82
N ILE A 67 -5.25 1.67 -2.76
CA ILE A 67 -5.40 1.17 -1.38
C ILE A 67 -6.77 0.52 -1.17
N ALA A 68 -7.85 1.16 -1.64
CA ALA A 68 -9.19 0.61 -1.53
C ALA A 68 -9.35 -0.72 -2.28
N VAL A 69 -8.67 -0.89 -3.41
CA VAL A 69 -8.63 -2.14 -4.18
C VAL A 69 -7.81 -3.23 -3.48
N ILE A 70 -6.69 -2.87 -2.84
CA ILE A 70 -5.81 -3.83 -2.17
C ILE A 70 -6.39 -4.29 -0.83
N ALA A 71 -7.10 -3.43 -0.11
CA ALA A 71 -7.58 -3.70 1.24
C ALA A 71 -8.35 -5.04 1.39
N PRO A 72 -9.30 -5.41 0.51
CA PRO A 72 -9.99 -6.70 0.57
C PRO A 72 -9.09 -7.93 0.39
N CYS A 73 -7.90 -7.77 -0.20
CA CYS A 73 -6.93 -8.85 -0.39
C CYS A 73 -6.02 -9.05 0.82
N THR A 74 -6.08 -8.18 1.84
CA THR A 74 -5.25 -8.27 3.04
C THR A 74 -5.98 -9.00 4.17
N HIS A 75 -5.30 -9.99 4.77
CA HIS A 75 -5.90 -10.86 5.80
C HIS A 75 -5.28 -10.67 7.19
N ILE A 76 -4.08 -10.10 7.27
CA ILE A 76 -3.39 -9.88 8.56
C ILE A 76 -3.40 -8.41 8.97
N LYS A 77 -3.39 -8.16 10.27
CA LYS A 77 -3.42 -6.81 10.85
C LYS A 77 -2.24 -5.94 10.40
N ALA A 78 -1.07 -6.54 10.20
CA ALA A 78 0.14 -5.82 9.78
C ALA A 78 -0.02 -5.19 8.39
N ASP A 79 -0.60 -5.91 7.44
CA ASP A 79 -0.79 -5.43 6.06
C ASP A 79 -1.82 -4.30 6.01
N ARG A 80 -2.92 -4.44 6.77
CA ARG A 80 -3.92 -3.37 6.93
C ARG A 80 -3.34 -2.13 7.59
N ALA A 81 -2.49 -2.31 8.59
CA ALA A 81 -1.79 -1.19 9.23
C ALA A 81 -0.88 -0.46 8.23
N ALA A 82 -0.19 -1.18 7.33
CA ALA A 82 0.62 -0.58 6.28
C ALA A 82 -0.25 0.23 5.30
N LEU A 83 -1.39 -0.32 4.84
CA LEU A 83 -2.33 0.39 3.98
C LEU A 83 -2.88 1.66 4.65
N LEU A 84 -3.29 1.56 5.92
CA LEU A 84 -3.77 2.69 6.71
C LEU A 84 -2.71 3.78 6.85
N HIS A 85 -1.47 3.38 7.12
CA HIS A 85 -0.34 4.31 7.21
C HIS A 85 -0.16 5.11 5.91
N HIS A 86 -0.21 4.45 4.75
CA HIS A 86 -0.10 5.13 3.45
C HIS A 86 -1.30 6.03 3.14
N ALA A 87 -2.52 5.57 3.42
CA ALA A 87 -3.72 6.40 3.25
C ALA A 87 -3.62 7.71 4.05
N ASN A 88 -3.18 7.62 5.31
CA ASN A 88 -2.97 8.78 6.17
C ASN A 88 -1.89 9.72 5.64
N MET A 89 -0.76 9.17 5.17
CA MET A 89 0.32 9.99 4.60
C MET A 89 -0.09 10.70 3.31
N ILE A 90 -0.86 10.03 2.46
CA ILE A 90 -1.38 10.61 1.21
C ILE A 90 -2.31 11.77 1.53
N GLU A 91 -3.27 11.57 2.43
CA GLU A 91 -4.21 12.61 2.83
C GLU A 91 -3.50 13.79 3.50
N HIS A 92 -2.55 13.54 4.39
CA HIS A 92 -1.77 14.63 4.97
C HIS A 92 -0.91 15.37 3.92
N SER A 93 -0.41 14.67 2.90
CA SER A 93 0.36 15.29 1.81
C SER A 93 -0.53 16.12 0.90
N SER A 94 -1.76 15.69 0.62
CA SER A 94 -2.72 16.41 -0.23
C SER A 94 -3.12 17.75 0.40
N GLN A 95 -3.34 17.79 1.71
CA GLN A 95 -3.67 19.02 2.44
C GLN A 95 -2.57 20.08 2.37
N LYS A 96 -1.31 19.68 2.17
CA LYS A 96 -0.16 20.60 2.04
C LYS A 96 0.22 20.92 0.60
N GLY A 97 0.00 19.97 -0.31
CA GLY A 97 0.50 20.04 -1.69
C GLY A 97 -0.52 20.56 -2.71
N ILE A 98 -1.82 20.51 -2.41
CA ILE A 98 -2.90 20.91 -3.30
C ILE A 98 -3.54 22.19 -2.76
N THR A 99 -3.58 23.25 -3.56
CA THR A 99 -4.08 24.56 -3.14
C THR A 99 -5.60 24.67 -3.26
N GLU A 100 -6.18 24.16 -4.35
CA GLU A 100 -7.61 24.22 -4.62
C GLU A 100 -8.39 23.40 -3.57
N GLU A 101 -9.42 24.00 -2.98
CA GLU A 101 -10.22 23.38 -1.92
C GLU A 101 -11.10 22.26 -2.48
N SER A 102 -11.66 22.45 -3.68
CA SER A 102 -12.46 21.40 -4.34
C SER A 102 -11.63 20.13 -4.56
N ASP A 103 -10.40 20.28 -5.06
CA ASP A 103 -9.50 19.15 -5.30
C ASP A 103 -9.11 18.43 -3.99
N ARG A 104 -8.92 19.17 -2.89
CA ARG A 104 -8.68 18.58 -1.57
C ARG A 104 -9.87 17.76 -1.08
N LYS A 105 -11.11 18.20 -1.36
CA LYS A 105 -12.32 17.42 -1.05
C LYS A 105 -12.40 16.14 -1.87
N ASP A 106 -12.08 16.19 -3.16
CA ASP A 106 -12.10 14.99 -4.02
C ASP A 106 -11.09 13.92 -3.55
N VAL A 107 -9.91 14.34 -3.08
CA VAL A 107 -8.93 13.45 -2.45
C VAL A 107 -9.46 12.91 -1.12
N ARG A 108 -10.07 13.77 -0.29
CA ARG A 108 -10.64 13.39 1.00
C ARG A 108 -11.72 12.31 0.86
N GLU A 109 -12.58 12.42 -0.14
CA GLU A 109 -13.63 11.42 -0.42
C GLU A 109 -13.04 10.03 -0.72
N ARG A 110 -11.96 9.99 -1.51
CA ARG A 110 -11.23 8.74 -1.80
C ARG A 110 -10.49 8.21 -0.59
N TYR A 111 -9.96 9.10 0.25
CA TYR A 111 -9.37 8.70 1.51
C TYR A 111 -10.42 8.00 2.40
N LEU A 112 -11.61 8.59 2.55
CA LEU A 112 -12.69 7.97 3.35
C LEU A 112 -13.12 6.61 2.77
N SER A 113 -13.15 6.49 1.45
CA SER A 113 -13.43 5.23 0.76
C SER A 113 -12.36 4.17 1.04
N ALA A 114 -11.09 4.56 1.02
CA ALA A 114 -9.96 3.68 1.37
C ALA A 114 -10.01 3.24 2.85
N ILE A 115 -10.28 4.17 3.78
CA ILE A 115 -10.43 3.84 5.20
C ILE A 115 -11.58 2.85 5.43
N LYS A 116 -12.72 3.07 4.77
CA LYS A 116 -13.85 2.15 4.83
C LYS A 116 -13.45 0.76 4.34
N ALA A 117 -12.78 0.66 3.20
CA ALA A 117 -12.31 -0.62 2.65
C ALA A 117 -11.33 -1.34 3.58
N ILE A 118 -10.43 -0.61 4.26
CA ILE A 118 -9.49 -1.19 5.24
C ILE A 118 -10.23 -1.73 6.48
N GLY A 119 -11.30 -1.05 6.91
CA GLY A 119 -12.08 -1.41 8.10
C GLY A 119 -13.12 -2.52 7.88
N GLN A 120 -13.45 -2.84 6.62
CA GLN A 120 -14.32 -3.95 6.29
C GLN A 120 -13.49 -5.24 6.26
N VAL A 121 -13.61 -6.07 7.32
CA VAL A 121 -13.37 -7.54 7.44
C VAL A 121 -12.99 -7.87 8.88
#